data_AF-A0A846AF39-F1
#
_entry.id   AF-A0A846AF39-F1
#
_cell.length_a   1.000
_cell.length_b   1.000
_cell.length_c   1.000
_cell.angle_alpha   90.00
_cell.angle_beta   90.00
_cell.angle_gamma   90.00
#
_symmetry.space_group_name_H-M   'P 1'
#
loop_
_entity.id
_entity.type
_entity.pdbx_description
1 polymer ?
#
loop_
_entity_poly.entity_id
_entity_poly.type
_entity_poly.pdbx_seq_one_letter_code
_entity_poly.pdbx_strand_id
1 'polypeptide(L)'
;MVNSFAQIYLNRDEQMKGENQPKDYNKEKIYLGTTYLLEESALLTCLAKQGWSVLVYPGSIKTFEEISEGLHPEVPLPLKQMVWVSLRLKKWNAKSKEE
;
A
#
# COMPACT_ATOMS: atom_id res chain seq x y z
N MET A 1 3.11 -8.41 9.48
CA MET A 1 3.04 -7.71 8.18
C MET A 1 1.80 -8.05 7.37
N VAL A 2 1.65 -9.30 6.90
CA VAL A 2 0.59 -9.66 5.94
C VAL A 2 -0.82 -9.52 6.51
N ASN A 3 -1.07 -10.09 7.70
CA ASN A 3 -2.37 -9.98 8.37
C ASN A 3 -2.75 -8.52 8.68
N SER A 4 -1.78 -7.69 9.10
CA SER A 4 -2.02 -6.27 9.38
C SER A 4 -2.33 -5.47 8.11
N PHE A 5 -1.67 -5.77 6.99
CA PHE A 5 -2.00 -5.15 5.70
C PHE A 5 -3.40 -5.52 5.25
N ALA A 6 -3.74 -6.82 5.30
CA ALA A 6 -5.04 -7.29 4.88
C ALA A 6 -6.13 -6.54 5.64
N GLN A 7 -6.02 -6.44 6.98
CA GLN A 7 -6.94 -5.67 7.82
C GLN A 7 -7.02 -4.18 7.46
N ILE A 8 -5.91 -3.51 7.12
CA ILE A 8 -5.92 -2.11 6.66
C ILE A 8 -6.76 -1.97 5.38
N TYR A 9 -6.64 -2.91 4.44
CA TYR A 9 -7.44 -2.93 3.22
C TYR A 9 -8.90 -3.25 3.50
N LEU A 10 -9.19 -4.14 4.45
CA LEU A 10 -10.57 -4.48 4.82
C LEU A 10 -11.29 -3.29 5.43
N ASN A 11 -10.61 -2.57 6.33
CA ASN A 11 -11.16 -1.38 6.99
C ASN A 11 -11.43 -0.24 5.99
N ARG A 12 -10.68 -0.17 4.88
CA ARG A 12 -10.96 0.78 3.78
C ARG A 12 -12.23 0.40 3.00
N ASP A 13 -12.51 -0.89 2.84
CA ASP A 13 -13.71 -1.38 2.15
C ASP A 13 -14.96 -1.40 3.05
N GLU A 14 -14.81 -1.61 4.36
CA GLU A 14 -15.91 -1.57 5.33
C GLU A 14 -16.53 -0.18 5.50
N GLN A 15 -15.76 0.89 5.29
CA GLN A 15 -16.30 2.25 5.21
C GLN A 15 -17.27 2.44 4.02
N MET A 16 -17.40 1.46 3.12
CA MET A 16 -18.23 1.53 1.92
C MET A 16 -19.46 0.60 1.90
N LYS A 17 -19.74 -0.24 2.92
CA LYS A 17 -20.86 -1.22 2.84
C LYS A 17 -21.67 -1.44 4.15
N GLY A 18 -22.99 -1.55 4.00
CA GLY A 18 -24.00 -1.79 5.06
C GLY A 18 -24.21 -3.24 5.51
N GLU A 19 -25.11 -3.41 6.49
CA GLU A 19 -25.16 -4.40 7.59
C GLU A 19 -25.32 -5.91 7.28
N ASN A 20 -25.28 -6.39 6.04
CA ASN A 20 -25.50 -7.83 5.75
C ASN A 20 -24.25 -8.50 5.18
N GLN A 21 -23.34 -8.98 6.05
CA GLN A 21 -22.14 -9.72 5.63
C GLN A 21 -22.17 -11.19 6.11
N PRO A 22 -21.80 -12.15 5.24
CA PRO A 22 -21.76 -13.57 5.59
C PRO A 22 -20.65 -13.92 6.60
N LYS A 23 -20.82 -15.02 7.36
CA LYS A 23 -19.92 -15.41 8.47
C LYS A 23 -18.44 -15.63 8.09
N ASP A 24 -18.15 -16.01 6.85
CA ASP A 24 -16.78 -16.21 6.35
C ASP A 24 -16.24 -15.05 5.52
N TYR A 25 -17.01 -13.97 5.39
CA TYR A 25 -16.65 -12.79 4.60
C TYR A 25 -15.29 -12.20 5.00
N ASN A 26 -15.00 -12.17 6.31
CA ASN A 26 -13.73 -11.64 6.82
C ASN A 26 -12.54 -12.55 6.44
N LYS A 27 -12.70 -13.88 6.40
CA LYS A 27 -11.62 -14.80 6.00
C LYS A 27 -11.30 -14.67 4.52
N GLU A 28 -12.32 -14.63 3.67
CA GLU A 28 -12.14 -14.45 2.22
C GLU A 28 -11.46 -13.12 1.92
N LYS A 29 -11.90 -12.05 2.59
CA LYS A 29 -11.29 -10.74 2.52
C LYS A 29 -9.82 -10.73 2.96
N ILE A 30 -9.49 -11.35 4.10
CA ILE A 30 -8.10 -11.48 4.56
C ILE A 30 -7.27 -12.21 3.52
N TYR A 31 -7.80 -13.30 2.96
CA TYR A 31 -7.14 -14.08 1.91
C TYR A 31 -6.87 -13.22 0.67
N LEU A 32 -7.87 -12.50 0.16
CA LEU A 32 -7.72 -11.64 -1.00
C LEU A 32 -6.72 -10.49 -0.76
N GLY A 33 -6.82 -9.82 0.39
CA GLY A 33 -5.87 -8.76 0.76
C GLY A 33 -4.45 -9.28 0.93
N THR A 34 -4.29 -10.50 1.46
CA THR A 34 -3.01 -11.18 1.57
C THR A 34 -2.42 -11.50 0.21
N THR A 35 -3.21 -12.13 -0.67
CA THR A 35 -2.78 -12.49 -2.02
C THR A 35 -2.37 -11.24 -2.81
N TYR A 36 -3.19 -10.18 -2.74
CA TYR A 36 -2.90 -8.90 -3.37
C TYR A 36 -1.56 -8.31 -2.90
N LEU A 37 -1.29 -8.29 -1.58
CA LEU A 37 -0.01 -7.81 -1.07
C LEU A 37 1.18 -8.60 -1.60
N LEU A 38 1.05 -9.93 -1.63
CA LEU A 38 2.12 -10.81 -2.07
C LEU A 38 2.42 -10.62 -3.55
N GLU A 39 1.39 -10.49 -4.38
CA GLU A 39 1.51 -10.22 -5.82
C GLU A 39 2.17 -8.86 -6.08
N GLU A 40 1.71 -7.80 -5.42
CA GLU A 40 2.32 -6.47 -5.52
C GLU A 40 3.78 -6.47 -5.05
N SER A 41 4.07 -7.12 -3.92
CA SER A 41 5.44 -7.23 -3.41
C SER A 41 6.36 -7.98 -4.37
N ALA A 42 5.86 -9.05 -5.02
CA ALA A 42 6.59 -9.80 -6.01
C ALA A 42 6.86 -8.97 -7.28
N LEU A 43 5.85 -8.28 -7.80
CA LEU A 43 5.98 -7.37 -8.94
C LEU A 43 7.02 -6.28 -8.67
N LEU A 44 6.93 -5.61 -7.52
CA LEU A 44 7.84 -4.54 -7.12
C LEU A 44 9.27 -5.05 -6.92
N THR A 45 9.43 -6.25 -6.36
CA THR A 45 10.75 -6.89 -6.27
C THR A 45 11.36 -7.11 -7.66
N CYS A 46 10.58 -7.57 -8.63
CA CYS A 46 11.04 -7.77 -9.99
C CYS A 46 11.45 -6.45 -10.66
N LEU A 47 10.65 -5.40 -10.50
CA LEU A 47 10.95 -4.06 -11.01
C LEU A 47 12.24 -3.50 -10.38
N ALA A 48 12.38 -3.62 -9.06
CA ALA A 48 13.59 -3.21 -8.36
C ALA A 48 14.85 -3.94 -8.87
N LYS A 49 14.75 -5.26 -9.12
CA LYS A 49 15.84 -6.05 -9.73
C LYS A 49 16.22 -5.60 -11.13
N GLN A 50 15.27 -5.00 -11.87
CA GLN A 50 15.50 -4.45 -13.21
C GLN A 50 16.05 -3.02 -13.19
N GLY A 51 16.28 -2.43 -12.01
CA GLY A 51 16.83 -1.09 -11.85
C GLY A 51 15.78 0.00 -11.59
N TRP A 52 14.49 -0.35 -11.48
CA TRP A 52 13.44 0.58 -11.08
C TRP A 52 13.47 0.75 -9.56
N SER A 53 14.28 1.67 -9.07
CA SER A 53 14.57 1.84 -7.64
C SER A 53 13.63 2.81 -6.91
N VAL A 54 12.77 3.55 -7.61
CA VAL A 54 11.90 4.57 -7.00
C VAL A 54 10.45 4.28 -7.34
N LEU A 55 9.59 4.23 -6.31
CA LEU A 55 8.15 4.14 -6.47
C LEU A 55 7.48 5.39 -5.92
N VAL A 56 6.65 6.01 -6.76
CA VAL A 56 5.92 7.24 -6.45
C VAL A 56 4.44 6.95 -6.38
N TYR A 57 3.77 7.31 -5.28
CA TYR A 57 2.35 7.04 -5.08
C TYR A 57 1.61 8.23 -4.45
N PRO A 58 0.40 8.61 -4.94
CA PRO A 58 -0.40 9.66 -4.32
C PRO A 58 -1.05 9.15 -3.02
N GLY A 59 -0.51 9.59 -1.89
CA GLY A 59 -0.92 9.13 -0.55
C GLY A 59 0.05 8.13 0.07
N SER A 60 -0.39 7.44 1.12
CA SER A 60 0.44 6.49 1.88
C SER A 60 -0.03 5.05 1.70
N ILE A 61 0.95 4.15 1.58
CA ILE A 61 0.74 2.71 1.68
C ILE A 61 1.65 2.21 2.80
N LYS A 62 1.08 2.17 4.01
CA LYS A 62 1.80 1.94 5.26
C LYS A 62 2.77 0.76 5.20
N THR A 63 2.34 -0.37 4.66
CA THR A 63 3.20 -1.58 4.59
C THR A 63 4.46 -1.35 3.76
N PHE A 64 4.38 -0.58 2.69
CA PHE A 64 5.56 -0.30 1.90
C PHE A 64 6.43 0.82 2.49
N GLU A 65 5.83 1.77 3.21
CA GLU A 65 6.57 2.72 4.05
C GLU A 65 7.40 1.97 5.10
N GLU A 66 6.76 1.07 5.85
CA GLU A 66 7.43 0.22 6.86
C GLU A 66 8.54 -0.65 6.24
N ILE A 67 8.34 -1.17 5.01
CA ILE A 67 9.38 -1.91 4.29
C ILE A 67 10.59 -1.00 3.99
N SER A 68 10.35 0.21 3.50
CA SER A 68 11.43 1.17 3.19
C SER A 68 12.16 1.67 4.45
N GLU A 69 11.48 1.66 5.60
CA GLU A 69 12.06 1.95 6.92
C GLU A 69 12.85 0.77 7.50
N GLY A 70 12.85 -0.39 6.82
CA GLY A 70 13.57 -1.59 7.26
C GLY A 70 12.88 -2.37 8.37
N LEU A 71 11.60 -2.10 8.65
CA LEU A 71 10.84 -2.76 9.73
C LEU A 71 10.47 -4.21 9.41
N HIS A 72 10.64 -4.64 8.16
CA HIS A 72 10.32 -5.99 7.68
C HIS A 72 11.57 -6.67 7.09
N PRO A 73 12.50 -7.17 7.93
CA PRO A 73 13.76 -7.75 7.49
C PRO A 73 13.59 -9.07 6.70
N GLU A 74 12.41 -9.67 6.67
CA GLU A 74 12.10 -10.87 5.91
C GLU A 74 11.89 -10.62 4.41
N VAL A 75 11.63 -9.38 3.98
CA VAL A 75 11.31 -9.10 2.58
C VAL A 75 12.55 -9.21 1.67
N PRO A 76 12.38 -9.49 0.37
CA PRO A 76 13.51 -9.58 -0.56
C PRO A 76 14.35 -8.31 -0.57
N LEU A 77 15.68 -8.47 -0.64
CA LEU A 77 16.62 -7.33 -0.66
C LEU A 77 16.28 -6.25 -1.71
N PRO A 78 15.90 -6.60 -2.96
CA PRO A 78 15.55 -5.58 -3.95
C PRO A 78 14.38 -4.70 -3.51
N LEU A 79 13.37 -5.30 -2.85
CA LEU A 79 12.22 -4.57 -2.35
C LEU A 79 12.59 -3.65 -1.17
N LYS A 80 13.50 -4.10 -0.29
CA LYS A 80 14.03 -3.28 0.82
C LYS A 80 14.78 -2.04 0.34
N GLN A 81 15.45 -2.15 -0.80
CA GLN A 81 16.27 -1.08 -1.37
C GLN A 81 15.45 -0.07 -2.19
N MET A 82 14.15 -0.33 -2.40
CA MET A 82 13.30 0.55 -3.17
C MET A 82 12.96 1.82 -2.37
N VAL A 83 13.15 2.97 -2.98
CA VAL A 83 12.81 4.28 -2.42
C VAL A 83 11.32 4.53 -2.60
N TRP A 84 10.63 4.76 -1.48
CA TRP A 84 9.21 5.08 -1.47
C TRP A 84 8.97 6.58 -1.35
N VAL A 85 8.19 7.13 -2.29
CA VAL A 85 7.83 8.54 -2.34
C VAL A 85 6.32 8.69 -2.24
N SER A 86 5.84 9.13 -1.08
CA SER A 86 4.45 9.54 -0.88
C SER A 86 4.22 10.96 -1.39
N LEU A 87 3.37 11.11 -2.41
CA LEU A 87 2.95 12.41 -2.93
C LEU A 87 1.71 12.93 -2.20
N ARG A 88 1.79 14.17 -1.71
CA ARG A 88 0.64 14.93 -1.20
C ARG A 88 0.27 16.02 -2.19
N LEU A 89 -0.81 15.80 -2.94
CA LEU A 89 -1.29 16.77 -3.91
C LEU A 89 -2.01 17.91 -3.20
N LYS A 90 -1.56 19.14 -3.45
CA LYS A 90 -2.26 20.35 -3.01
C LYS A 90 -3.07 20.90 -4.18
N LYS A 91 -4.34 21.22 -3.94
CA LYS A 91 -5.15 21.95 -4.91
C LYS A 91 -4.64 23.38 -4.99
N TRP A 92 -4.15 23.77 -6.16
CA TRP A 92 -3.82 25.16 -6.43
C TRP A 92 -5.11 25.91 -6.82
N ASN A 93 -5.49 26.93 -6.05
CA ASN A 93 -6.54 27.87 -6.45
C ASN A 93 -5.89 29.09 -7.12
N ALA A 94 -6.03 29.24 -8.43
CA ALA A 94 -5.33 30.26 -9.22
C ALA A 94 -5.78 31.72 -8.96
N LYS A 95 -6.66 31.96 -7.98
CA LYS A 95 -7.24 33.29 -7.68
C LYS A 95 -6.55 34.06 -6.54
N SER A 96 -5.50 33.54 -5.91
CA SER A 96 -4.91 34.15 -4.71
C SER A 96 -3.68 35.02 -4.99
N LYS A 97 -3.65 35.79 -6.09
CA LYS A 97 -2.57 36.74 -6.39
C LYS A 97 -3.11 38.09 -6.88
N GLU A 98 -4.05 38.66 -6.14
CA GLU A 98 -4.46 40.06 -6.28
C GLU A 98 -4.75 40.65 -4.89
N GLU A 99 -3.72 40.82 -4.05
CA GLU A 99 -3.66 41.83 -2.97
C GLU A 99 -2.21 42.32 -2.83
#